data_AF-A0A540LHE7-F1
#
_entry.id   AF-A0A540LHE7-F1
#
_cell.length_a   1.000
_cell.length_b   1.000
_cell.length_c   1.000
_cell.angle_alpha   90.00
_cell.angle_beta   90.00
_cell.angle_gamma   90.00
#
_symmetry.space_group_name_H-M   'P 1'
#
loop_
_entity.id
_entity.type
_entity.pdbx_description
1 polymer ?
#
loop_
_entity_poly.entity_id
_entity_poly.type
_entity_poly.pdbx_seq_one_letter_code
_entity_poly.pdbx_strand_id
1 'polypeptide(L)'
;MGSATRTSCDNLQKVVGLFLSYGLSCSDIVVMSTKHPQILQYSHAALEKKMEYLINGMGREVGELLNFPAFLGYKLDDRIKARYELRKKVLGEGMSLNKLLTVSSERFSTKKTAYVDLNDEMKVLSDHQNENVCNTNES
;
A
#
# COMPACT_ATOMS: atom_id res chain seq x y z
N MET A 1 7.65 -12.29 -26.80
CA MET A 1 7.41 -10.99 -27.45
C MET A 1 7.80 -9.90 -26.47
N GLY A 2 8.95 -9.25 -26.66
CA GLY A 2 9.35 -8.11 -25.83
C GLY A 2 8.58 -6.88 -26.27
N SER A 3 7.64 -6.42 -25.47
CA SER A 3 6.98 -5.13 -25.70
C SER A 3 8.00 -4.04 -25.40
N ALA A 4 8.63 -3.50 -26.45
CA ALA A 4 9.46 -2.31 -26.32
C ALA A 4 8.50 -1.11 -26.14
N THR A 5 8.14 -0.82 -24.89
CA THR A 5 7.52 0.47 -24.56
C THR A 5 8.59 1.54 -24.75
N ARG A 6 8.53 2.27 -25.88
CA ARG A 6 9.30 3.50 -26.08
C ARG A 6 8.83 4.54 -25.05
N THR A 7 9.44 4.56 -23.87
CA THR A 7 9.31 5.70 -22.97
C THR A 7 10.00 6.89 -23.62
N SER A 8 9.29 8.01 -23.78
CA SER A 8 9.90 9.22 -24.34
C SER A 8 10.99 9.76 -23.41
N CYS A 9 12.01 10.41 -23.98
CA CYS A 9 13.02 11.12 -23.21
C CYS A 9 12.37 12.12 -22.24
N ASP A 10 11.29 12.78 -22.66
CA ASP A 10 10.54 13.73 -21.83
C ASP A 10 9.93 13.05 -20.59
N ASN A 11 9.34 11.86 -20.75
CA ASN A 11 8.80 11.15 -19.59
C ASN A 11 9.93 10.71 -18.66
N LEU A 12 11.04 10.21 -19.21
CA LEU A 12 12.19 9.81 -18.40
C LEU A 12 12.73 10.99 -17.59
N GLN A 13 12.90 12.16 -18.20
CA GLN A 13 13.33 13.39 -17.53
C GLN A 13 12.37 13.80 -16.42
N LYS A 14 11.05 13.75 -16.69
CA LYS A 14 10.03 14.03 -15.66
C LYS A 14 10.08 13.04 -14.51
N VAL A 15 10.26 11.74 -14.77
CA VAL A 15 10.37 10.71 -13.74
C VAL A 15 11.60 10.91 -12.87
N VAL A 16 12.76 11.19 -13.48
CA VAL A 16 13.99 11.50 -12.73
C VAL A 16 13.81 12.78 -11.92
N GLY A 17 13.25 13.84 -12.52
CA GLY A 17 12.96 15.10 -11.85
C GLY A 17 12.03 14.95 -10.65
N LEU A 18 11.01 14.09 -10.77
CA LEU A 18 10.10 13.73 -9.67
C LEU A 18 10.87 13.09 -8.52
N PHE A 19 11.72 12.09 -8.78
CA PHE A 19 12.51 11.47 -7.70
C PHE A 19 13.42 12.48 -6.99
N LEU A 20 14.08 13.35 -7.76
CA LEU A 20 14.90 14.43 -7.20
C LEU A 20 14.08 15.41 -6.35
N SER A 21 12.87 15.79 -6.78
CA SER A 21 12.01 16.70 -6.02
C SER A 21 11.53 16.10 -4.69
N TYR A 22 11.46 14.77 -4.59
CA TYR A 22 11.18 14.05 -3.35
C TYR A 22 12.42 13.75 -2.50
N GLY A 23 13.58 14.33 -2.84
CA GLY A 23 14.80 14.26 -2.03
C GLY A 23 15.69 13.04 -2.31
N LEU A 24 15.41 12.23 -3.34
CA LEU A 24 16.31 11.18 -3.77
C LEU A 24 17.50 11.76 -4.53
N SER A 25 18.69 11.23 -4.34
CA SER A 25 19.86 11.60 -5.14
C SER A 25 19.92 10.82 -6.47
N CYS A 26 20.76 11.26 -7.40
CA CYS A 26 21.03 10.47 -8.61
C CYS A 26 21.55 9.06 -8.29
N SER A 27 22.36 8.92 -7.22
CA SER A 27 22.87 7.63 -6.76
C SER A 27 21.72 6.72 -6.32
N ASP A 28 20.76 7.26 -5.56
CA ASP A 28 19.58 6.54 -5.11
C ASP A 28 18.72 6.06 -6.27
N ILE A 29 18.52 6.91 -7.28
CA ILE A 29 17.76 6.57 -8.49
C ILE A 29 18.46 5.43 -9.25
N VAL A 30 19.79 5.43 -9.31
CA VAL A 30 20.58 4.32 -9.90
C VAL A 30 20.39 3.03 -9.09
N VAL A 31 20.48 3.09 -7.75
CA VAL A 31 20.25 1.92 -6.88
C VAL A 31 18.82 1.38 -7.03
N MET A 32 17.82 2.24 -7.14
CA MET A 32 16.44 1.81 -7.35
C MET A 32 16.24 1.20 -8.73
N SER A 33 16.79 1.81 -9.78
CA SER A 33 16.62 1.35 -11.17
C SER A 33 17.41 0.07 -11.47
N THR A 34 18.54 -0.17 -10.80
CA THR A 34 19.24 -1.47 -10.88
C THR A 34 18.41 -2.61 -10.28
N LYS A 35 17.69 -2.35 -9.18
CA LYS A 35 16.78 -3.33 -8.57
C LYS A 35 15.48 -3.51 -9.33
N HIS A 36 14.93 -2.44 -9.91
CA HIS A 36 13.68 -2.45 -10.66
C HIS A 36 13.73 -1.48 -11.85
N PRO A 37 14.28 -1.89 -13.01
CA PRO A 37 14.49 -0.99 -14.15
C PRO A 37 13.21 -0.35 -14.70
N GLN A 38 12.06 -1.00 -14.49
CA GLN A 38 10.77 -0.53 -14.97
C GLN A 38 10.30 0.77 -14.29
N ILE A 39 10.87 1.17 -13.15
CA ILE A 39 10.50 2.44 -12.49
C ILE A 39 10.70 3.65 -13.39
N LEU A 40 11.69 3.60 -14.29
CA LEU A 40 12.00 4.69 -15.22
C LEU A 40 11.05 4.74 -16.41
N GLN A 41 10.28 3.68 -16.63
CA GLN A 41 9.37 3.53 -17.76
C GLN A 41 7.93 3.88 -17.40
N TYR A 42 7.60 3.97 -16.11
CA TYR A 42 6.27 4.36 -15.65
C TYR A 42 5.97 5.82 -16.01
N SER A 43 4.68 6.13 -16.15
CA SER A 43 4.27 7.51 -16.40
C SER A 43 4.50 8.37 -15.15
N HIS A 44 5.01 9.58 -15.37
CA HIS A 44 5.20 10.59 -14.31
C HIS A 44 3.96 10.71 -13.41
N ALA A 45 2.79 10.90 -14.01
CA ALA A 45 1.54 11.09 -13.28
C ALA A 45 1.13 9.88 -12.42
N ALA A 46 1.49 8.66 -12.82
CA ALA A 46 1.22 7.47 -12.01
C ALA A 46 2.19 7.33 -10.85
N LEU A 47 3.46 7.73 -11.03
CA LEU A 47 4.46 7.71 -9.98
C LEU A 47 4.17 8.78 -8.92
N GLU A 48 3.85 10.00 -9.35
CA GLU A 48 3.54 11.12 -8.47
C GLU A 48 2.43 10.76 -7.47
N LYS A 49 1.31 10.21 -7.95
CA LYS A 49 0.20 9.75 -7.09
C LYS A 49 0.63 8.66 -6.08
N LYS A 50 1.57 7.78 -6.46
CA LYS A 50 2.06 6.72 -5.57
C LYS A 50 3.03 7.28 -4.52
N MET A 51 3.87 8.25 -4.90
CA MET A 51 4.77 8.96 -4.00
C MET A 51 3.98 9.76 -2.96
N GLU A 52 2.98 10.51 -3.42
CA GLU A 52 2.09 11.28 -2.56
C GLU A 52 1.37 10.37 -1.56
N TYR A 53 0.83 9.24 -2.02
CA TYR A 53 0.17 8.30 -1.11
C TYR A 53 1.15 7.64 -0.12
N LEU A 54 2.39 7.36 -0.52
CA LEU A 54 3.41 6.83 0.39
C LEU A 54 3.67 7.80 1.55
N ILE A 55 3.85 9.08 1.26
CA ILE A 55 4.20 10.10 2.26
C ILE A 55 2.95 10.54 3.03
N ASN A 56 1.94 11.05 2.34
CA ASN A 56 0.77 11.67 2.97
C ASN A 56 -0.27 10.64 3.41
N GLY A 57 -0.45 9.56 2.65
CA GLY A 57 -1.44 8.53 2.93
C GLY A 57 -0.96 7.49 3.95
N MET A 58 0.30 7.06 3.83
CA MET A 58 0.89 6.02 4.69
C MET A 58 1.83 6.57 5.77
N GLY A 59 2.18 7.86 5.74
CA GLY A 59 3.11 8.46 6.70
C GLY A 59 4.53 7.91 6.59
N ARG A 60 4.93 7.41 5.42
CA ARG A 60 6.20 6.70 5.22
C ARG A 60 7.26 7.60 4.60
N GLU A 61 8.51 7.25 4.87
CA GLU A 61 9.66 7.93 4.28
C GLU A 61 9.95 7.44 2.85
N VAL A 62 10.40 8.36 2.00
CA VAL A 62 10.79 8.08 0.61
C VAL A 62 11.95 7.07 0.56
N GLY A 63 12.81 7.04 1.57
CA GLY A 63 13.93 6.10 1.69
C GLY A 63 13.52 4.63 1.68
N GLU A 64 12.28 4.28 2.03
CA GLU A 64 11.80 2.90 1.94
C GLU A 64 11.80 2.37 0.50
N LEU A 65 11.71 3.25 -0.49
CA LEU A 65 11.78 2.87 -1.91
C LEU A 65 13.15 2.36 -2.33
N LEU A 66 14.23 2.72 -1.62
CA LEU A 66 15.57 2.16 -1.88
C LEU A 66 15.60 0.66 -1.60
N ASN A 67 14.84 0.23 -0.60
CA ASN A 67 14.73 -1.17 -0.20
C ASN A 67 13.72 -1.91 -1.07
N PHE A 68 12.65 -1.25 -1.50
CA PHE A 68 11.58 -1.88 -2.26
C PHE A 68 11.00 -1.00 -3.39
N PRO A 69 11.76 -0.77 -4.48
CA PRO A 69 11.32 0.09 -5.58
C PRO A 69 10.14 -0.50 -6.36
N ALA A 70 9.93 -1.81 -6.28
CA ALA A 70 8.77 -2.50 -6.84
C ALA A 70 7.42 -1.99 -6.30
N PHE A 71 7.41 -1.29 -5.14
CA PHE A 71 6.24 -0.57 -4.63
C PHE A 71 5.55 0.25 -5.73
N LEU A 72 6.35 0.99 -6.51
CA LEU A 72 5.89 1.88 -7.57
C LEU A 72 5.30 1.14 -8.78
N GLY A 73 5.50 -0.18 -8.88
CA GLY A 73 4.90 -1.02 -9.91
C GLY A 73 3.48 -1.49 -9.59
N TYR A 74 3.05 -1.45 -8.32
CA TYR A 74 1.71 -1.91 -7.96
C TYR A 74 0.61 -0.91 -8.30
N LYS A 75 -0.61 -1.42 -8.48
CA LYS A 75 -1.81 -0.60 -8.64
C LYS A 75 -2.16 0.09 -7.34
N LEU A 76 -2.33 1.41 -7.39
CA LEU A 76 -2.55 2.25 -6.21
C LEU A 76 -3.81 1.83 -5.46
N ASP A 77 -4.96 1.86 -6.11
CA ASP A 77 -6.24 1.58 -5.44
C ASP A 77 -6.43 0.08 -5.16
N ASP A 78 -6.25 -0.77 -6.19
CA ASP A 78 -6.53 -2.21 -6.09
C ASP A 78 -5.60 -2.96 -5.13
N ARG A 79 -4.36 -2.50 -4.94
CA ARG A 79 -3.34 -3.26 -4.20
C ARG A 79 -2.71 -2.48 -3.05
N ILE A 80 -2.27 -1.25 -3.28
CA ILE A 80 -1.56 -0.49 -2.25
C ILE A 80 -2.56 -0.05 -1.16
N LYS A 81 -3.59 0.74 -1.53
CA LYS A 81 -4.62 1.22 -0.59
C LYS A 81 -5.37 0.08 0.07
N ALA A 82 -5.89 -0.86 -0.72
CA ALA A 82 -6.68 -1.98 -0.21
C ALA A 82 -5.94 -2.77 0.88
N ARG A 83 -4.64 -3.02 0.71
CA ARG A 83 -3.85 -3.79 1.69
C ARG A 83 -3.40 -2.96 2.87
N TYR A 84 -3.11 -1.68 2.65
CA TYR A 84 -2.75 -0.77 3.73
C TYR A 84 -3.91 -0.60 4.71
N GLU A 85 -5.10 -0.26 4.22
CA GLU A 85 -6.29 -0.06 5.05
C GLU A 85 -6.67 -1.32 5.84
N LEU A 86 -6.62 -2.50 5.19
CA LEU A 86 -6.92 -3.76 5.86
C LEU A 86 -5.88 -4.09 6.94
N ARG A 87 -4.59 -3.88 6.68
CA ARG A 87 -3.53 -4.23 7.64
C ARG A 87 -3.35 -3.21 8.75
N LYS A 88 -3.60 -1.92 8.49
CA LYS A 88 -3.63 -0.86 9.50
C LYS A 88 -4.65 -1.17 10.59
N LYS A 89 -5.83 -1.69 10.21
CA LYS A 89 -6.89 -2.09 11.16
C LYS A 89 -6.56 -3.31 12.01
N VAL A 90 -5.76 -4.25 11.50
CA VAL A 90 -5.54 -5.56 12.16
C VAL A 90 -4.22 -5.63 12.91
N LEU A 91 -3.16 -4.95 12.44
CA LEU A 91 -1.78 -5.15 12.91
C LEU A 91 -1.05 -3.85 13.29
N GLY A 92 -1.69 -2.68 13.13
CA GLY A 92 -1.08 -1.38 13.45
C GLY A 92 -0.05 -0.86 12.42
N GLU A 93 0.49 0.32 12.70
CA GLU A 93 1.41 1.06 11.83
C GLU A 93 2.87 0.67 12.11
N GLY A 94 3.39 -0.36 11.43
CA GLY A 94 4.80 -0.76 11.62
C GLY A 94 5.41 -1.74 10.62
N MET A 95 4.69 -2.18 9.59
CA MET A 95 5.20 -3.15 8.61
C MET A 95 5.94 -2.49 7.43
N SER A 96 7.08 -3.05 7.05
CA SER A 96 7.80 -2.65 5.82
C SER A 96 6.95 -2.85 4.55
N LEU A 97 7.18 -2.03 3.51
CA LEU A 97 6.44 -2.10 2.24
C LEU A 97 6.45 -3.50 1.60
N ASN A 98 7.58 -4.20 1.67
CA ASN A 98 7.70 -5.56 1.16
C ASN A 98 6.75 -6.51 1.91
N LYS A 99 6.71 -6.47 3.25
CA LYS A 99 5.80 -7.31 4.05
C LYS A 99 4.32 -6.97 3.79
N LEU A 100 4.02 -5.70 3.55
CA LEU A 100 2.68 -5.23 3.22
C LEU A 100 2.19 -5.78 1.86
N LEU A 101 3.08 -5.81 0.85
CA LEU A 101 2.68 -5.98 -0.56
C LEU A 101 3.07 -7.33 -1.19
N THR A 102 3.92 -8.13 -0.55
CA THR A 102 4.44 -9.39 -1.13
C THR A 102 3.54 -10.60 -0.88
N VAL A 103 2.61 -10.57 0.08
CA VAL A 103 1.64 -11.69 0.19
C VAL A 103 0.81 -11.81 -1.11
N SER A 104 0.61 -13.02 -1.63
CA SER A 104 -0.17 -13.20 -2.85
C SER A 104 -1.63 -12.78 -2.64
N SER A 105 -2.31 -12.32 -3.69
CA SER A 105 -3.73 -11.94 -3.61
C SER A 105 -4.60 -13.11 -3.14
N GLU A 106 -4.27 -14.36 -3.49
CA GLU A 106 -4.98 -15.55 -3.04
C GLU A 106 -4.89 -15.76 -1.53
N ARG A 107 -3.68 -15.70 -0.94
CA ARG A 107 -3.51 -15.79 0.53
C ARG A 107 -4.09 -14.59 1.26
N PHE A 108 -4.24 -13.46 0.57
CA PHE A 108 -4.90 -12.28 1.09
C PHE A 108 -6.43 -12.43 1.09
N SER A 109 -7.01 -13.03 0.04
CA SER A 109 -8.44 -13.33 -0.05
C SER A 109 -8.91 -14.35 0.99
N THR A 110 -8.14 -15.42 1.25
CA THR A 110 -8.49 -16.40 2.30
C THR A 110 -8.55 -15.77 3.69
N LYS A 111 -7.67 -14.79 3.96
CA LYS A 111 -7.72 -14.00 5.19
C LYS A 111 -8.82 -12.94 5.20
N LYS A 112 -9.25 -12.43 4.04
CA LYS A 112 -10.39 -11.52 3.91
C LYS A 112 -11.69 -12.25 4.29
N THR A 113 -11.88 -13.49 3.86
CA THR A 113 -13.06 -14.33 4.18
C THR A 113 -13.05 -14.76 5.64
N ALA A 114 -11.94 -15.32 6.14
CA ALA A 114 -11.84 -15.70 7.56
C ALA A 114 -12.00 -14.51 8.53
N TYR A 115 -11.82 -13.27 8.05
CA TYR A 115 -11.96 -12.06 8.86
C TYR A 115 -13.40 -11.53 8.88
N VAL A 116 -14.16 -11.61 7.79
CA VAL A 116 -15.60 -11.26 7.84
C VAL A 116 -16.35 -12.21 8.79
N ASP A 117 -16.00 -13.49 8.78
CA ASP A 117 -16.62 -14.49 9.66
C ASP A 117 -16.33 -14.21 11.16
N LEU A 118 -15.09 -13.84 11.52
CA LEU A 118 -14.74 -13.49 12.90
C LEU A 118 -15.33 -12.15 13.37
N ASN A 119 -15.44 -11.17 12.46
CA ASN A 119 -16.04 -9.87 12.78
C ASN A 119 -17.56 -9.97 12.96
N ASP A 120 -18.23 -10.89 12.23
CA ASP A 120 -19.65 -11.20 12.44
C ASP A 120 -19.85 -11.95 13.77
N GLU A 121 -18.99 -12.91 14.14
CA GLU A 121 -19.04 -13.56 15.46
C GLU A 121 -18.82 -12.59 16.63
N MET A 122 -17.86 -11.65 16.52
CA MET A 122 -17.63 -10.63 17.56
C MET A 122 -18.76 -9.61 17.66
N LYS A 123 -19.50 -9.35 16.57
CA LYS A 123 -20.66 -8.46 16.56
C LYS A 123 -21.89 -9.12 17.20
N VAL A 124 -22.11 -10.41 16.95
CA VAL A 124 -23.19 -11.18 17.59
C VAL A 124 -22.99 -11.27 19.12
N LEU A 125 -21.73 -11.38 19.58
CA LEU A 125 -21.42 -11.42 21.02
C LEU A 125 -21.58 -10.06 21.72
N SER A 126 -21.38 -8.93 21.02
CA SER A 126 -21.61 -7.60 21.59
C SER A 126 -23.10 -7.24 21.70
N ASP A 127 -23.92 -7.73 20.79
CA ASP A 127 -25.36 -7.45 20.78
C ASP A 127 -26.10 -8.19 21.91
N HIS A 128 -25.60 -9.36 22.35
CA HIS A 128 -26.19 -10.11 23.47
C HIS A 128 -25.88 -9.57 24.88
N GLN A 129 -24.94 -8.64 25.05
CA GLN A 129 -24.68 -8.01 26.36
C GLN A 129 -25.52 -6.75 26.61
N ASN A 130 -26.26 -6.24 25.62
CA ASN A 130 -27.01 -4.99 25.73
C ASN A 130 -28.53 -5.14 25.98
N GLU A 131 -29.05 -6.36 26.10
CA GLU A 131 -30.48 -6.59 26.40
C GLU A 131 -30.79 -6.91 27.88
N ASN A 132 -29.79 -7.06 28.76
CA ASN A 132 -30.01 -7.36 30.18
C ASN A 132 -29.96 -6.14 31.13
N VAL A 133 -29.97 -4.92 30.61
CA VAL A 133 -30.07 -3.68 31.42
C VAL A 133 -31.41 -2.99 31.19
N CYS A 134 -32.52 -3.72 31.36
CA CYS A 134 -33.82 -3.11 31.61
C CYS A 134 -34.77 -4.15 32.22
N ASN A 135 -34.57 -4.51 33.49
CA ASN A 135 -35.61 -5.06 34.35
C ASN A 135 -35.10 -5.20 35.78
N THR A 136 -35.07 -4.11 36.55
CA THR A 136 -35.23 -4.13 38.02
C THR A 136 -35.54 -2.72 38.53
N ASN A 137 -36.78 -2.28 38.34
CA ASN A 137 -37.35 -1.19 39.13
C ASN A 137 -38.78 -1.61 39.45
N GLU A 138 -38.89 -2.40 40.52
CA GLU A 138 -40.12 -2.76 41.21
C GLU A 138 -40.95 -1.53 41.58
N SER A 139 -42.28 -1.74 41.51
CA SER A 139 -43.33 -1.33 42.46
C SER A 139 -43.49 0.14 42.86
#